data_AF-A0A059J996-F1
#
_entry.id   AF-A0A059J996-F1
#
_cell.length_a   1.000
_cell.length_b   1.000
_cell.length_c   1.000
_cell.angle_alpha   90.00
_cell.angle_beta   90.00
_cell.angle_gamma   90.00
#
_symmetry.space_group_name_H-M   'P 1'
#
loop_
_entity.id
_entity.type
_entity.pdbx_description
1 polymer ?
#
loop_
_entity_poly.entity_id
_entity_poly.type
_entity_poly.pdbx_seq_one_letter_code
_entity_poly.pdbx_strand_id
1 'polypeptide(L)'
;MESRDLSALWMLPAGPPPPGVKSNFVNPPSLAMPIVIVNAISLALMMVAVTARFIAKSRYSQQRWDLSDVFCVLATMGSIAHSALTIHNTTINYGRHMWDIPALSLTQSRTKQYAAVDIIYILTSFFIKISILLLLNQLFHVIRQLRLLIYTGMVVISIVTIPYLTISIIRVSRCNGIKALGIMICSNKVVSTTNLVFGLWNVLSDFYILAIPISQIQGLKMPNKRKIGVLTLFFTGFMYERTTTFIDTVKSVPMLIAFLVRVR
;
A
#
# COMPACT_ATOMS: atom_id res chain seq x y z
N MET A 1 17.72 -17.02 38.44
CA MET A 1 17.99 -15.72 37.77
C MET A 1 17.32 -15.66 36.40
N GLU A 2 17.25 -16.76 35.65
CA GLU A 2 16.63 -16.87 34.31
C GLU A 2 15.22 -16.28 34.13
N SER A 3 14.34 -16.36 35.13
CA SER A 3 12.95 -15.87 35.02
C SER A 3 12.81 -14.35 35.06
N ARG A 4 13.69 -13.64 35.78
CA ARG A 4 13.68 -12.17 35.82
C ARG A 4 14.21 -11.57 34.52
N ASP A 5 15.24 -12.19 33.94
CA ASP A 5 15.82 -11.73 32.67
C ASP A 5 14.86 -11.93 31.49
N LEU A 6 14.14 -13.05 31.45
CA LEU A 6 13.08 -13.28 30.47
C LEU A 6 11.96 -12.23 30.61
N SER A 7 11.51 -11.94 31.83
CA SER A 7 10.46 -10.94 32.05
C SER A 7 10.86 -9.52 31.60
N ALA A 8 12.14 -9.16 31.71
CA ALA A 8 12.66 -7.90 31.20
C ALA A 8 12.69 -7.85 29.65
N LEU A 9 12.99 -8.99 29.01
CA LEU A 9 12.94 -9.11 27.54
C LEU A 9 11.52 -9.00 26.97
N TRP A 10 10.49 -9.40 27.73
CA TRP A 10 9.07 -9.22 27.34
C TRP A 10 8.61 -7.75 27.41
N MET A 11 9.33 -6.90 28.14
CA MET A 11 9.06 -5.45 28.21
C MET A 11 9.80 -4.65 27.13
N LEU A 12 10.64 -5.30 26.31
CA LEU A 12 11.31 -4.63 25.19
C LEU A 12 10.36 -4.48 24.00
N PRO A 13 10.09 -3.25 23.54
CA PRO A 13 9.26 -3.03 22.37
C PRO A 13 10.01 -3.44 21.09
N ALA A 14 9.26 -3.88 20.08
CA ALA A 14 9.81 -4.23 18.77
C ALA A 14 10.36 -3.02 17.98
N GLY A 15 9.93 -1.80 18.33
CA GLY A 15 10.48 -0.56 17.80
C GLY A 15 10.51 0.55 18.86
N PRO A 16 11.40 1.55 18.71
CA PRO A 16 11.44 2.66 19.64
C PRO A 16 10.14 3.48 19.54
N PRO A 17 9.52 3.86 20.68
CA PRO A 17 8.38 4.76 20.66
C PRO A 17 8.81 6.18 20.27
N PRO A 18 7.90 7.00 19.70
CA PRO A 18 8.15 8.41 19.48
C PRO A 18 8.31 9.17 20.81
N PRO A 19 8.96 10.34 20.81
CA PRO A 19 9.16 11.15 22.01
C PRO A 19 7.82 11.44 22.72
N GLY A 20 7.74 11.11 24.02
CA GLY A 20 6.54 11.35 24.85
C GLY A 20 5.51 10.23 24.88
N VAL A 21 5.67 9.16 24.08
CA VAL A 21 4.77 7.99 24.09
C VAL A 21 5.41 6.84 24.83
N LYS A 22 4.66 6.20 25.75
CA LYS A 22 5.07 4.96 26.42
C LYS A 22 4.39 3.76 25.75
N SER A 23 5.16 2.70 25.51
CA SER A 23 4.66 1.41 25.01
C SER A 23 3.59 0.82 25.92
N ASN A 24 2.47 0.40 25.35
CA ASN A 24 1.38 -0.27 26.06
C ASN A 24 1.19 -1.69 25.54
N PHE A 25 1.68 -2.68 26.28
CA PHE A 25 1.61 -4.09 25.88
C PHE A 25 0.32 -4.82 26.32
N VAL A 26 -0.47 -4.21 27.20
CA VAL A 26 -1.66 -4.85 27.81
C VAL A 26 -2.90 -4.62 26.95
N ASN A 27 -3.20 -3.37 26.63
CA ASN A 27 -4.36 -2.98 25.81
C ASN A 27 -3.95 -1.90 24.79
N PRO A 28 -3.13 -2.25 23.78
CA PRO A 28 -2.72 -1.29 22.77
C PRO A 28 -3.87 -0.87 21.86
N PRO A 29 -3.88 0.39 21.41
CA PRO A 29 -4.78 0.81 20.35
C PRO A 29 -4.49 -0.03 19.09
N SER A 30 -5.55 -0.50 18.43
CA SER A 30 -5.45 -1.34 17.25
C SER A 30 -6.26 -0.79 16.08
N LEU A 31 -5.64 -0.79 14.91
CA LEU A 31 -6.23 -0.43 13.62
C LEU A 31 -6.84 -1.65 12.90
N ALA A 32 -6.93 -2.81 13.55
CA ALA A 32 -7.43 -4.05 12.95
C ALA A 32 -8.84 -3.90 12.36
N MET A 33 -9.79 -3.34 13.11
CA MET A 33 -11.17 -3.16 12.64
C MET A 33 -11.25 -2.22 11.43
N PRO A 34 -10.64 -1.01 11.44
CA PRO A 34 -10.53 -0.18 10.24
C PRO A 34 -9.91 -0.91 9.03
N ILE A 35 -8.84 -1.68 9.24
CA ILE A 35 -8.16 -2.43 8.18
C ILE A 35 -9.12 -3.44 7.52
N VAL A 36 -9.89 -4.19 8.30
CA VAL A 36 -10.85 -5.17 7.77
C VAL A 36 -11.95 -4.48 6.96
N ILE A 37 -12.52 -3.40 7.49
CA ILE A 37 -13.60 -2.65 6.83
C ILE A 37 -13.13 -2.08 5.49
N VAL A 38 -11.97 -1.42 5.46
CA VAL A 38 -11.43 -0.81 4.24
C VAL A 38 -11.07 -1.87 3.20
N ASN A 39 -10.48 -2.99 3.62
CA ASN A 39 -10.19 -4.11 2.70
C ASN A 39 -11.46 -4.69 2.10
N ALA A 40 -12.52 -4.92 2.90
CA ALA A 40 -13.78 -5.46 2.41
C ALA A 40 -14.44 -4.54 1.38
N ILE A 41 -14.51 -3.24 1.66
CA ILE A 41 -15.08 -2.24 0.74
C ILE A 41 -14.24 -2.16 -0.55
N SER A 42 -12.91 -2.07 -0.42
CA SER A 42 -12.01 -1.95 -1.57
C SER A 42 -12.05 -3.20 -2.47
N LEU A 43 -12.13 -4.39 -1.86
CA LEU A 43 -12.25 -5.64 -2.59
C LEU A 43 -13.58 -5.73 -3.35
N ALA A 44 -14.69 -5.30 -2.74
CA ALA A 44 -15.98 -5.25 -3.40
C ALA A 44 -15.97 -4.29 -4.61
N LEU A 45 -15.42 -3.09 -4.43
CA LEU A 45 -15.25 -2.11 -5.52
C LEU A 45 -14.37 -2.64 -6.65
N MET A 46 -13.27 -3.32 -6.31
CA MET A 46 -12.38 -3.96 -7.28
C MET A 46 -13.12 -5.02 -8.10
N MET A 47 -13.90 -5.89 -7.46
CA MET A 47 -14.68 -6.92 -8.17
C MET A 47 -15.70 -6.31 -9.13
N VAL A 48 -16.39 -5.24 -8.73
CA VAL A 48 -17.30 -4.50 -9.60
C VAL A 48 -16.55 -3.88 -10.79
N ALA A 49 -15.40 -3.25 -10.55
CA ALA A 49 -14.62 -2.62 -11.62
C ALA A 49 -14.09 -3.65 -12.65
N VAL A 50 -13.60 -4.80 -12.18
CA VAL A 50 -13.06 -5.87 -13.02
C VAL A 50 -14.17 -6.55 -13.83
N THR A 51 -15.31 -6.85 -13.20
CA THR A 51 -16.47 -7.41 -13.91
C THR A 51 -16.99 -6.44 -14.97
N ALA A 52 -17.13 -5.15 -14.63
CA ALA A 52 -17.50 -4.11 -15.59
C ALA A 52 -16.50 -4.03 -16.76
N ARG A 53 -15.20 -4.13 -16.49
CA ARG A 53 -14.15 -4.16 -17.53
C ARG A 53 -14.34 -5.34 -18.49
N PHE A 54 -14.52 -6.56 -17.98
CA PHE A 54 -14.71 -7.73 -18.83
C PHE A 54 -16.00 -7.69 -19.63
N ILE A 55 -17.10 -7.22 -19.01
CA ILE A 55 -18.38 -7.01 -19.72
C ILE A 55 -18.20 -5.98 -20.83
N ALA A 56 -17.56 -4.85 -20.55
CA ALA A 56 -17.33 -3.79 -21.54
C ALA A 56 -16.50 -4.30 -22.72
N LYS A 57 -15.43 -5.03 -22.46
CA LYS A 57 -14.57 -5.62 -23.50
C LYS A 57 -15.31 -6.66 -24.33
N SER A 58 -16.06 -7.55 -23.68
CA SER A 58 -16.84 -8.61 -24.33
C SER A 58 -17.97 -8.05 -25.20
N ARG A 59 -18.71 -7.04 -24.71
CA ARG A 59 -19.89 -6.51 -25.40
C ARG A 59 -19.57 -5.47 -26.46
N TYR A 60 -18.65 -4.54 -26.19
CA TYR A 60 -18.43 -3.38 -27.06
C TYR A 60 -17.19 -3.49 -27.94
N SER A 61 -16.19 -4.29 -27.54
CA SER A 61 -14.89 -4.21 -28.19
C SER A 61 -14.63 -5.32 -29.20
N GLN A 62 -15.31 -6.47 -29.12
CA GLN A 62 -15.03 -7.66 -29.95
C GLN A 62 -13.53 -8.03 -30.00
N GLN A 63 -12.75 -7.56 -29.03
CA GLN A 63 -11.30 -7.70 -28.99
C GLN A 63 -10.94 -9.08 -28.44
N ARG A 64 -9.95 -9.71 -29.07
CA ARG A 64 -9.39 -10.99 -28.61
C ARG A 64 -8.77 -10.84 -27.21
N TRP A 65 -8.66 -11.98 -26.53
CA TRP A 65 -7.89 -12.11 -25.30
C TRP A 65 -6.47 -11.64 -25.55
N ASP A 66 -5.99 -10.75 -24.69
CA ASP A 66 -4.67 -10.15 -24.80
C ASP A 66 -3.92 -10.24 -23.45
N LEU A 67 -2.61 -9.98 -23.47
CA LEU A 67 -1.76 -9.97 -22.29
C LEU A 67 -2.31 -9.04 -21.20
N SER A 68 -2.96 -7.93 -21.57
CA SER A 68 -3.62 -7.04 -20.61
C SER A 68 -4.64 -7.77 -19.71
N ASP A 69 -5.38 -8.74 -20.26
CA ASP A 69 -6.38 -9.51 -19.51
C ASP A 69 -5.72 -10.53 -18.59
N VAL A 70 -4.64 -11.19 -19.06
CA VAL A 70 -3.84 -12.11 -18.24
C VAL A 70 -3.27 -11.39 -17.03
N PHE A 71 -2.65 -10.23 -17.22
CA PHE A 71 -2.13 -9.41 -16.13
C PHE A 71 -3.25 -8.89 -15.21
N CYS A 72 -4.44 -8.60 -15.75
CA CYS A 72 -5.59 -8.20 -14.94
C CYS A 72 -6.04 -9.34 -14.02
N VAL A 73 -6.19 -10.55 -14.56
CA VAL A 73 -6.57 -11.73 -13.77
C VAL A 73 -5.51 -12.02 -12.70
N LEU A 74 -4.22 -12.00 -13.05
CA LEU A 74 -3.14 -12.17 -12.07
C LEU A 74 -3.20 -11.11 -10.96
N ALA A 75 -3.45 -9.85 -11.31
CA ALA A 75 -3.63 -8.79 -10.32
C ALA A 75 -4.86 -9.01 -9.43
N THR A 76 -5.98 -9.50 -9.99
CA THR A 76 -7.17 -9.80 -9.17
C THR A 76 -6.93 -10.93 -8.18
N MET A 77 -6.27 -12.01 -8.62
CA MET A 77 -5.88 -13.12 -7.74
C MET A 77 -4.94 -12.64 -6.63
N GLY A 78 -3.95 -11.82 -6.99
CA GLY A 78 -3.03 -11.20 -6.04
C GLY A 78 -3.75 -10.29 -5.04
N SER A 79 -4.72 -9.50 -5.48
CA SER A 79 -5.51 -8.61 -4.63
C SER A 79 -6.39 -9.38 -3.64
N ILE A 80 -7.02 -10.48 -4.08
CA ILE A 80 -7.77 -11.38 -3.19
C ILE A 80 -6.84 -12.01 -2.16
N ALA A 81 -5.69 -12.54 -2.61
CA ALA A 81 -4.70 -13.14 -1.72
C ALA A 81 -4.15 -12.13 -0.69
N HIS A 82 -3.83 -10.92 -1.12
CA HIS A 82 -3.40 -9.83 -0.24
C HIS A 82 -4.48 -9.50 0.80
N SER A 83 -5.73 -9.34 0.37
CA SER A 83 -6.84 -9.02 1.29
C SER A 83 -7.05 -10.13 2.32
N ALA A 84 -7.07 -11.39 1.90
CA ALA A 84 -7.24 -12.54 2.77
C ALA A 84 -6.09 -12.65 3.80
N LEU A 85 -4.85 -12.49 3.35
CA LEU A 85 -3.69 -12.50 4.23
C LEU A 85 -3.71 -11.33 5.19
N THR A 86 -4.00 -10.10 4.74
CA THR A 86 -4.06 -8.93 5.61
C THR A 86 -5.12 -9.10 6.70
N ILE A 87 -6.31 -9.62 6.36
CA ILE A 87 -7.35 -9.93 7.34
C ILE A 87 -6.87 -11.01 8.32
N HIS A 88 -6.29 -12.10 7.84
CA HIS A 88 -5.72 -13.12 8.72
C HIS A 88 -4.66 -12.54 9.66
N ASN A 89 -3.79 -11.66 9.17
CA ASN A 89 -2.73 -11.04 9.94
C ASN A 89 -3.29 -10.14 11.07
N THR A 90 -4.49 -9.57 10.94
CA THR A 90 -5.10 -8.80 12.06
C THR A 90 -5.31 -9.64 13.32
N THR A 91 -5.48 -10.96 13.19
CA THR A 91 -5.60 -11.88 14.33
C THR A 91 -4.29 -12.09 15.09
N ILE A 92 -3.14 -11.80 14.46
CA ILE A 92 -1.79 -11.97 15.04
C ILE A 92 -1.15 -10.64 15.44
N ASN A 93 -1.98 -9.63 15.77
CA ASN A 93 -1.57 -8.28 16.19
C ASN A 93 -1.12 -7.34 15.07
N TYR A 94 -1.48 -7.62 13.81
CA TYR A 94 -1.29 -6.67 12.72
C TYR A 94 -2.21 -5.44 12.90
N GLY A 95 -1.70 -4.26 12.59
CA GLY A 95 -2.40 -2.99 12.83
C GLY A 95 -2.19 -2.40 14.22
N ARG A 96 -1.24 -2.92 15.01
CA ARG A 96 -0.71 -2.24 16.21
C ARG A 96 0.59 -1.52 15.86
N HIS A 97 0.92 -0.47 16.59
CA HIS A 97 2.19 0.21 16.41
C HIS A 97 3.37 -0.69 16.83
N MET A 98 4.52 -0.52 16.18
CA MET A 98 5.71 -1.36 16.45
C MET A 98 6.19 -1.25 17.90
N TRP A 99 5.99 -0.10 18.55
CA TRP A 99 6.36 0.09 19.95
C TRP A 99 5.40 -0.54 20.95
N ASP A 100 4.22 -0.98 20.51
CA ASP A 100 3.20 -1.64 21.35
C ASP A 100 3.23 -3.17 21.20
N ILE A 101 4.18 -3.69 20.43
CA ILE A 101 4.37 -5.12 20.20
C ILE A 101 5.65 -5.55 20.93
N PRO A 102 5.59 -6.57 21.83
CA PRO A 102 6.78 -7.10 22.47
C PRO A 102 7.73 -7.71 21.43
N ALA A 103 9.03 -7.43 21.52
CA ALA A 103 10.03 -7.94 20.58
C ALA A 103 10.04 -9.49 20.52
N LEU A 104 9.85 -10.15 21.67
CA LEU A 104 9.75 -11.62 21.75
C LEU A 104 8.50 -12.19 21.06
N SER A 105 7.45 -11.38 20.89
CA SER A 105 6.23 -11.82 20.20
C SER A 105 6.38 -11.85 18.68
N LEU A 106 7.45 -11.26 18.12
CA LEU A 106 7.79 -11.33 16.70
C LEU A 106 8.57 -12.61 16.40
N THR A 107 7.86 -13.74 16.41
CA THR A 107 8.43 -15.02 15.99
C THR A 107 8.78 -14.99 14.50
N GLN A 108 9.75 -15.83 14.10
CA GLN A 108 10.15 -15.95 12.70
C GLN A 108 8.97 -16.26 11.76
N SER A 109 7.99 -17.03 12.24
CA SER A 109 6.75 -17.32 11.50
C SER A 109 5.94 -16.06 11.21
N ARG A 110 5.75 -15.17 12.20
CA ARG A 110 4.99 -13.93 12.05
C ARG A 110 5.69 -12.94 11.12
N THR A 111 7.01 -12.80 11.25
CA THR A 111 7.81 -11.94 10.36
C THR A 111 7.69 -12.38 8.90
N LYS A 112 7.70 -13.70 8.63
CA LYS A 112 7.47 -14.23 7.27
C LYS A 112 6.07 -13.94 6.76
N GLN A 113 5.04 -14.02 7.61
CA GLN A 113 3.66 -13.68 7.22
C GLN A 113 3.52 -12.20 6.85
N TYR A 114 4.10 -11.29 7.63
CA TYR A 114 4.10 -9.85 7.31
C TYR A 114 4.83 -9.54 6.00
N ALA A 115 5.96 -10.20 5.77
CA ALA A 115 6.69 -10.00 4.52
C ALA A 115 5.96 -10.61 3.30
N ALA A 116 5.21 -11.70 3.49
CA ALA A 116 4.38 -12.25 2.42
C ALA A 116 3.29 -11.26 1.97
N VAL A 117 2.66 -10.55 2.91
CA VAL A 117 1.68 -9.49 2.61
C VAL A 117 2.30 -8.39 1.76
N ASP A 118 3.51 -7.94 2.11
CA ASP A 118 4.27 -6.92 1.37
C ASP A 118 4.63 -7.40 -0.05
N ILE A 119 5.20 -8.60 -0.18
CA ILE A 119 5.59 -9.18 -1.48
C ILE A 119 4.39 -9.30 -2.42
N ILE A 120 3.26 -9.81 -1.92
CA ILE A 120 2.04 -9.98 -2.72
C ILE A 120 1.48 -8.61 -3.13
N TYR A 121 1.55 -7.61 -2.25
CA TYR A 121 1.16 -6.24 -2.59
C TYR A 121 2.01 -5.66 -3.72
N ILE A 122 3.34 -5.79 -3.65
CA ILE A 122 4.27 -5.30 -4.68
C ILE A 122 3.96 -5.94 -6.03
N LEU A 123 3.80 -7.27 -6.06
CA LEU A 123 3.46 -8.01 -7.28
C LEU A 123 2.10 -7.60 -7.85
N THR A 124 1.09 -7.48 -6.98
CA THR A 124 -0.26 -7.08 -7.38
C THR A 124 -0.27 -5.68 -7.98
N SER A 125 0.42 -4.73 -7.33
CA SER A 125 0.55 -3.35 -7.81
C SER A 125 1.28 -3.29 -9.16
N PHE A 126 2.33 -4.10 -9.33
CA PHE A 126 3.02 -4.19 -10.62
C PHE A 126 2.10 -4.70 -11.73
N PHE A 127 1.43 -5.84 -11.51
CA PHE A 127 0.59 -6.46 -12.54
C PHE A 127 -0.62 -5.61 -12.92
N ILE A 128 -1.25 -4.92 -11.97
CA ILE A 128 -2.39 -4.04 -12.30
C ILE A 128 -1.94 -2.85 -13.15
N LYS A 129 -0.78 -2.26 -12.85
CA LYS A 129 -0.23 -1.12 -13.61
C LYS A 129 0.13 -1.50 -15.04
N ILE A 130 0.79 -2.64 -15.21
CA ILE A 130 1.10 -3.18 -16.53
C ILE A 130 -0.19 -3.52 -17.29
N SER A 131 -1.18 -4.13 -16.64
CA SER A 131 -2.48 -4.41 -17.25
C SER A 131 -3.17 -3.14 -17.76
N ILE A 132 -3.20 -2.07 -16.96
CA ILE A 132 -3.80 -0.79 -17.35
C ILE A 132 -3.03 -0.15 -18.51
N LEU A 133 -1.70 -0.10 -18.46
CA LEU A 133 -0.88 0.45 -19.54
C LEU A 133 -1.06 -0.30 -20.85
N LEU A 134 -1.13 -1.64 -20.82
CA LEU A 134 -1.43 -2.45 -22.00
C LEU A 134 -2.84 -2.17 -22.54
N LEU A 135 -3.83 -1.99 -21.67
CA LEU A 135 -5.18 -1.60 -22.09
C LEU A 135 -5.16 -0.22 -22.78
N LEU A 136 -4.46 0.75 -22.21
CA LEU A 136 -4.32 2.09 -22.80
C LEU A 136 -3.61 2.03 -24.16
N ASN A 137 -2.60 1.16 -24.30
CA ASN A 137 -1.90 0.98 -25.57
C ASN A 137 -2.85 0.46 -26.66
N GLN A 138 -3.73 -0.48 -26.30
CA GLN A 138 -4.72 -1.04 -27.21
C GLN A 138 -5.75 0.01 -27.64
N LEU A 139 -6.25 0.81 -26.69
CA LEU A 139 -7.24 1.86 -26.94
C LEU A 139 -6.69 2.99 -27.82
N PHE A 140 -5.47 3.44 -27.55
CA PHE A 140 -4.85 4.59 -28.23
C PHE A 140 -3.76 4.18 -29.23
N HIS A 141 -3.85 2.96 -29.80
CA HIS A 141 -2.80 2.43 -30.67
C HIS A 141 -2.49 3.35 -31.87
N VAL A 142 -3.44 4.17 -32.32
CA VAL A 142 -3.28 5.08 -33.47
C VAL A 142 -2.26 6.20 -33.20
N ILE A 143 -2.05 6.62 -31.95
CA ILE A 143 -1.30 7.86 -31.63
C ILE A 143 0.10 7.53 -31.12
N ARG A 144 1.12 7.86 -31.92
CA ARG A 144 2.54 7.51 -31.66
C ARG A 144 3.09 8.11 -30.36
N GLN A 145 2.72 9.35 -30.02
CA GLN A 145 3.19 10.02 -28.80
C GLN A 145 2.73 9.30 -27.52
N LEU A 146 1.47 8.86 -27.48
CA LEU A 146 0.93 8.11 -26.33
C LEU A 146 1.60 6.76 -26.21
N ARG A 147 1.79 6.10 -27.35
CA ARG A 147 2.47 4.82 -27.37
C ARG A 147 3.86 4.93 -26.73
N LEU A 148 4.61 5.99 -27.06
CA LEU A 148 5.91 6.26 -26.44
C LEU A 148 5.78 6.46 -24.93
N LEU A 149 4.83 7.28 -24.45
CA LEU A 149 4.57 7.47 -23.02
C LEU A 149 4.20 6.14 -22.33
N ILE A 150 3.35 5.33 -22.94
CA ILE A 150 2.93 4.06 -22.35
C ILE A 150 4.13 3.10 -22.23
N TYR A 151 4.97 2.99 -23.26
CA TYR A 151 6.19 2.17 -23.20
C TYR A 151 7.20 2.70 -22.17
N THR A 152 7.42 4.02 -22.12
CA THR A 152 8.33 4.59 -21.10
C THR A 152 7.79 4.35 -19.70
N GLY A 153 6.48 4.49 -19.47
CA GLY A 153 5.81 4.13 -18.23
C GLY A 153 6.02 2.68 -17.82
N MET A 154 5.82 1.72 -18.75
CA MET A 154 6.03 0.30 -18.47
C MET A 154 7.48 0.01 -18.08
N VAL A 155 8.45 0.57 -18.81
CA VAL A 155 9.88 0.41 -18.52
C VAL A 155 10.22 0.99 -17.15
N VAL A 156 9.81 2.23 -16.88
CA VAL A 156 10.11 2.95 -15.64
C VAL A 156 9.49 2.27 -14.42
N ILE A 157 8.23 1.82 -14.50
CA ILE A 157 7.58 1.07 -13.42
C ILE A 157 8.32 -0.25 -13.16
N SER A 158 8.73 -0.96 -14.21
CA SER A 158 9.46 -2.22 -14.09
C SER A 158 10.84 -2.03 -13.45
N ILE A 159 11.59 -1.01 -13.89
CA ILE A 159 12.92 -0.69 -13.38
C ILE A 159 12.90 -0.36 -11.89
N VAL A 160 11.85 0.29 -11.38
CA VAL A 160 11.77 0.62 -9.96
C VAL A 160 11.19 -0.53 -9.12
N THR A 161 10.18 -1.23 -9.64
CA THR A 161 9.44 -2.24 -8.86
C THR A 161 10.21 -3.55 -8.73
N ILE A 162 10.92 -4.00 -9.77
CA ILE A 162 11.65 -5.28 -9.76
C ILE A 162 12.81 -5.27 -8.74
N PRO A 163 13.66 -4.24 -8.64
CA PRO A 163 14.68 -4.17 -7.60
C PRO A 163 14.08 -4.14 -6.20
N TYR A 164 12.99 -3.40 -5.99
CA TYR A 164 12.33 -3.34 -4.70
C TYR A 164 11.78 -4.72 -4.28
N LEU A 165 11.12 -5.43 -5.20
CA LEU A 165 10.68 -6.82 -5.00
C LEU A 165 11.86 -7.73 -4.63
N THR A 166 12.99 -7.59 -5.32
CA THR A 166 14.21 -8.37 -5.07
C THR A 166 14.74 -8.11 -3.66
N ILE A 167 14.77 -6.84 -3.23
CA ILE A 167 15.17 -6.45 -1.86
C ILE A 167 14.21 -7.05 -0.83
N SER A 168 12.90 -7.01 -1.05
CA SER A 168 11.91 -7.61 -0.15
C SER A 168 12.10 -9.13 -0.02
N ILE A 169 12.38 -9.85 -1.10
CA ILE A 169 12.69 -11.30 -1.07
C ILE A 169 13.99 -11.58 -0.31
N ILE A 170 15.04 -10.78 -0.54
CA ILE A 170 16.31 -10.92 0.18
C ILE A 170 16.10 -10.68 1.68
N ARG A 171 15.28 -9.70 2.07
CA ARG A 171 14.95 -9.43 3.49
C ARG A 171 14.30 -10.64 4.15
N VAL A 172 13.37 -11.32 3.49
CA VAL A 172 12.73 -12.53 4.03
C VAL A 172 13.73 -13.64 4.30
N SER A 173 14.72 -13.81 3.43
CA SER A 173 15.72 -14.87 3.57
C SER A 173 16.81 -14.53 4.60
N ARG A 174 17.28 -13.29 4.62
CA ARG A 174 18.46 -12.87 5.41
C ARG A 174 18.14 -12.23 6.76
N CYS A 175 16.98 -11.58 6.91
CA CYS A 175 16.63 -10.84 8.13
C CYS A 175 15.91 -11.70 9.18
N ASN A 176 16.36 -12.94 9.38
CA ASN A 176 15.80 -13.85 10.38
C ASN A 176 16.74 -14.04 11.58
N GLY A 177 16.25 -13.76 12.79
CA GLY A 177 16.95 -14.02 14.05
C GLY A 177 18.12 -13.06 14.34
N ILE A 178 18.98 -13.46 15.28
CA ILE A 178 20.09 -12.63 15.81
C ILE A 178 21.11 -12.25 14.72
N LYS A 179 21.27 -13.09 13.69
CA LYS A 179 22.15 -12.84 12.54
C LYS A 179 21.74 -11.58 11.73
N ALA A 180 20.51 -11.08 11.90
CA ALA A 180 20.03 -9.88 11.25
C ALA A 180 20.62 -8.58 11.86
N LEU A 181 21.11 -8.61 13.11
CA LEU A 181 21.57 -7.41 13.84
C LEU A 181 22.83 -6.76 13.22
N GLY A 182 23.62 -7.52 12.47
CA GLY A 182 24.82 -7.01 11.78
C GLY A 182 24.61 -6.62 10.31
N ILE A 183 23.41 -6.80 9.75
CA ILE A 183 23.16 -6.62 8.31
C ILE A 183 22.44 -5.29 8.09
N MET A 184 23.07 -4.37 7.34
CA MET A 184 22.52 -3.03 7.07
C MET A 184 21.12 -3.08 6.40
N ILE A 185 20.90 -4.04 5.50
CA ILE A 185 19.62 -4.22 4.79
C ILE A 185 18.45 -4.54 5.74
N CYS A 186 18.74 -5.11 6.90
CA CYS A 186 17.77 -5.47 7.93
C CYS A 186 17.55 -4.37 8.97
N SER A 187 18.28 -3.25 8.88
CA SER A 187 18.13 -2.14 9.81
C SER A 187 16.77 -1.48 9.68
N ASN A 188 16.08 -1.26 10.81
CA ASN A 188 14.76 -0.62 10.87
C ASN A 188 14.72 0.73 10.14
N LYS A 189 15.80 1.52 10.22
CA LYS A 189 15.90 2.82 9.53
C LYS A 189 15.87 2.63 8.02
N VAL A 190 16.67 1.69 7.50
CA VAL A 190 16.74 1.40 6.07
C VAL A 190 15.42 0.85 5.56
N VAL A 191 14.81 -0.09 6.30
CA VAL A 191 13.50 -0.67 5.97
C VAL A 191 12.43 0.42 5.87
N SER A 192 12.31 1.27 6.90
CA SER A 192 11.35 2.37 6.91
C SER A 192 11.55 3.33 5.74
N THR A 193 12.78 3.78 5.49
CA THR A 193 13.07 4.66 4.34
C THR A 193 12.77 4.00 3.01
N THR A 194 13.10 2.72 2.82
CA THR A 194 12.85 2.03 1.54
C THR A 194 11.34 1.90 1.30
N ASN A 195 10.56 1.56 2.33
CA ASN A 195 9.11 1.41 2.23
C ASN A 195 8.44 2.76 1.94
N LEU A 196 8.90 3.85 2.57
CA LEU A 196 8.41 5.20 2.30
C LEU A 196 8.68 5.65 0.85
N VAL A 197 9.89 5.40 0.35
CA VAL A 197 10.27 5.72 -1.04
C VAL A 197 9.43 4.92 -2.03
N PHE A 198 9.23 3.63 -1.79
CA PHE A 198 8.38 2.80 -2.64
C PHE A 198 6.91 3.23 -2.57
N GLY A 199 6.39 3.57 -1.39
CA GLY A 199 5.04 4.10 -1.23
C GLY A 199 4.82 5.37 -2.05
N LEU A 200 5.75 6.33 -1.94
CA LEU A 200 5.70 7.56 -2.74
C LEU A 200 5.76 7.26 -4.25
N TRP A 201 6.67 6.39 -4.67
CA TRP A 201 6.77 5.98 -6.07
C TRP A 201 5.49 5.31 -6.58
N ASN A 202 4.87 4.47 -5.76
CA ASN A 202 3.65 3.76 -6.10
C ASN A 202 2.52 4.76 -6.38
N VAL A 203 2.37 5.78 -5.54
CA VAL A 203 1.38 6.85 -5.75
C VAL A 203 1.72 7.71 -6.96
N LEU A 204 2.99 8.09 -7.15
CA LEU A 204 3.42 8.88 -8.32
C LEU A 204 3.17 8.16 -9.65
N SER A 205 3.40 6.86 -9.70
CA SER A 205 3.12 6.06 -10.90
C SER A 205 1.63 5.93 -11.17
N ASP A 206 0.76 5.98 -10.17
CA ASP A 206 -0.70 6.02 -10.37
C ASP A 206 -1.11 7.34 -11.05
N PHE A 207 -0.58 8.48 -10.57
CA PHE A 207 -0.80 9.78 -11.20
C PHE A 207 -0.33 9.80 -12.66
N TYR A 208 0.83 9.20 -12.92
CA TYR A 208 1.36 9.09 -14.27
C TYR A 208 0.41 8.34 -15.22
N ILE A 209 -0.09 7.17 -14.81
CA ILE A 209 -0.99 6.35 -15.63
C ILE A 209 -2.30 7.09 -15.96
N LEU A 210 -2.82 7.87 -15.01
CA LEU A 210 -4.05 8.64 -15.19
C LEU A 210 -3.86 9.88 -16.06
N ALA A 211 -2.67 10.47 -16.03
CA ALA A 211 -2.34 11.63 -16.85
C ALA A 211 -2.35 11.28 -18.35
N ILE A 212 -2.01 10.04 -18.72
CA ILE A 212 -1.98 9.57 -20.12
C ILE A 212 -3.31 9.82 -20.84
N PRO A 213 -4.46 9.25 -20.44
CA PRO A 213 -5.73 9.49 -21.13
C PRO A 213 -6.21 10.94 -21.00
N ILE A 214 -5.91 11.63 -19.89
CA ILE A 214 -6.33 13.03 -19.69
C ILE A 214 -5.65 13.96 -20.71
N SER A 215 -4.38 13.72 -21.04
CA SER A 215 -3.65 14.50 -22.05
C SER A 215 -4.32 14.45 -23.43
N GLN A 216 -5.01 13.35 -23.77
CA GLN A 216 -5.74 13.22 -25.03
C GLN A 216 -7.09 13.89 -25.02
N ILE A 217 -7.78 13.83 -23.89
CA ILE A 217 -9.09 14.47 -23.74
C ILE A 217 -8.96 16.00 -23.83
N GLN A 218 -7.78 16.58 -23.60
CA GLN A 218 -7.55 18.02 -23.84
C GLN A 218 -7.53 18.39 -25.33
N GLY A 219 -7.24 17.46 -26.23
CA GLY A 219 -7.31 17.66 -27.67
C GLY A 219 -8.71 17.45 -28.27
N LEU A 220 -9.61 16.77 -27.55
CA LEU A 220 -10.99 16.49 -27.97
C LEU A 220 -11.96 17.36 -27.16
N LYS A 221 -12.83 18.14 -27.82
CA LYS A 221 -13.81 19.05 -27.18
C LYS A 221 -14.84 18.31 -26.30
N MET A 222 -14.44 17.86 -25.10
CA MET A 222 -15.31 17.23 -24.10
C MET A 222 -15.51 18.17 -22.90
N PRO A 223 -16.70 18.19 -22.27
CA PRO A 223 -17.04 19.12 -21.19
C PRO A 223 -16.28 18.82 -19.87
N ASN A 224 -15.76 19.88 -19.24
CA ASN A 224 -14.90 19.85 -18.03
C ASN A 224 -15.45 19.07 -16.82
N LYS A 225 -16.75 18.78 -16.77
CA LYS A 225 -17.40 18.09 -15.65
C LYS A 225 -16.90 16.64 -15.44
N ARG A 226 -16.55 15.93 -16.51
CA ARG A 226 -15.99 14.55 -16.41
C ARG A 226 -14.53 14.54 -15.94
N LYS A 227 -13.79 15.62 -16.23
CA LYS A 227 -12.38 15.80 -15.84
C LYS A 227 -12.22 16.01 -14.33
N ILE A 228 -13.16 16.74 -13.72
CA ILE A 228 -13.19 17.01 -12.27
C ILE A 228 -13.63 15.77 -11.47
N GLY A 229 -14.52 14.94 -12.02
CA GLY A 229 -14.97 13.70 -11.36
C GLY A 229 -13.85 12.68 -11.11
N VAL A 230 -12.92 12.53 -12.07
CA VAL A 230 -11.74 11.67 -11.87
C VAL A 230 -10.79 12.28 -10.85
N LEU A 231 -10.52 13.58 -10.93
CA LEU A 231 -9.62 14.27 -10.00
C LEU A 231 -10.13 14.24 -8.54
N THR A 232 -11.44 14.35 -8.34
CA THR A 232 -12.07 14.33 -7.00
C THR A 232 -12.01 12.95 -6.34
N LEU A 233 -12.23 11.86 -7.08
CA LEU A 233 -12.05 10.49 -6.56
C LEU A 233 -10.62 10.25 -6.02
N PHE A 234 -9.61 10.85 -6.65
CA PHE A 234 -8.21 10.78 -6.20
C PHE A 234 -7.90 11.66 -4.99
N PHE A 235 -8.44 12.88 -4.92
CA PHE A 235 -8.28 13.74 -3.74
C PHE A 235 -8.90 13.12 -2.49
N THR A 236 -10.03 12.43 -2.60
CA THR A 236 -10.60 11.69 -1.46
C THR A 236 -9.68 10.58 -0.94
N GLY A 237 -8.92 9.91 -1.81
CA GLY A 237 -7.92 8.91 -1.41
C GLY A 237 -6.71 9.51 -0.69
N PHE A 238 -6.18 10.63 -1.19
CA PHE A 238 -5.05 11.33 -0.57
C PHE A 238 -5.42 12.00 0.76
N MET A 239 -6.67 12.47 0.88
CA MET A 239 -7.17 13.01 2.15
C MET A 239 -7.33 11.94 3.22
N TYR A 240 -7.57 10.67 2.86
CA TYR A 240 -7.69 9.58 3.84
C TYR A 240 -6.36 9.31 4.58
N GLU A 241 -5.23 9.34 3.87
CA GLU A 241 -3.89 9.14 4.44
C GLU A 241 -3.45 10.31 5.35
N ARG A 242 -3.98 11.51 5.09
CA ARG A 242 -3.81 12.70 5.95
C ARG A 242 -4.83 12.79 7.08
N THR A 243 -6.01 12.18 6.98
CA THR A 243 -7.02 12.29 8.05
C THR A 243 -6.63 11.54 9.31
N THR A 244 -5.84 10.47 9.27
CA THR A 244 -5.31 9.86 10.50
C THR A 244 -4.36 10.81 11.24
N THR A 245 -3.50 11.55 10.54
CA THR A 245 -2.63 12.56 11.16
C THR A 245 -3.37 13.86 11.53
N PHE A 246 -4.38 14.26 10.77
CA PHE A 246 -5.13 15.49 10.98
C PHE A 246 -6.22 15.34 12.06
N ILE A 247 -6.88 14.18 12.17
CA ILE A 247 -7.87 13.91 13.23
C ILE A 247 -7.19 13.84 14.60
N ASP A 248 -5.96 13.32 14.69
CA ASP A 248 -5.19 13.31 15.94
C ASP A 248 -4.69 14.72 16.31
N THR A 249 -4.32 15.54 15.31
CA THR A 249 -3.98 16.96 15.54
C THR A 249 -5.21 17.77 15.95
N VAL A 250 -6.38 17.56 15.32
CA VAL A 250 -7.62 18.30 15.59
C VAL A 250 -8.28 17.87 16.91
N LYS A 251 -8.15 16.60 17.34
CA LYS A 251 -8.57 16.17 18.69
C LYS A 251 -7.73 16.79 19.81
N SER A 252 -6.50 17.21 19.51
CA SER A 252 -5.59 17.84 20.47
C SER A 252 -5.82 19.35 20.65
N VAL A 253 -6.44 20.01 19.66
CA VAL A 253 -6.74 21.46 19.69
C VAL A 253 -7.74 21.87 20.80
N PRO A 254 -8.90 21.21 21.00
CA PRO A 254 -9.81 21.59 22.07
C PRO A 254 -9.25 21.30 23.47
N MET A 255 -8.34 20.33 23.61
CA MET A 255 -7.68 20.03 24.90
C MET A 255 -6.63 21.10 25.28
N LEU A 256 -5.90 21.63 24.29
CA LEU A 256 -4.97 22.76 24.47
C LEU A 256 -5.71 24.08 24.77
N ILE A 257 -6.87 24.31 24.14
CA ILE A 257 -7.70 25.50 24.42
C ILE A 257 -8.32 25.40 25.83
N ALA A 258 -8.77 24.22 26.26
CA ALA A 258 -9.26 24.01 27.63
C ALA A 258 -8.16 24.15 28.70
N PHE A 259 -6.92 23.79 28.38
CA PHE A 259 -5.77 23.97 29.29
C PHE A 259 -5.38 25.46 29.41
N LEU A 260 -5.40 26.23 28.32
CA LEU A 260 -5.09 27.67 28.33
C LEU A 260 -6.18 28.52 29.01
N VAL A 261 -7.45 28.08 29.00
CA VAL A 261 -8.54 28.77 29.71
C VAL A 261 -8.55 28.47 31.21
N ARG A 262 -7.89 27.39 31.67
CA ARG A 262 -7.84 27.00 33.09
C ARG A 262 -6.59 27.49 33.84
N VAL A 263 -5.63 28.06 33.12
CA VAL A 263 -4.36 28.63 33.66
C VAL A 263 -4.40 30.17 33.69
N ARG A 264 -5.59 30.76 33.57
CA ARG A 264 -5.85 32.20 33.80
C ARG A 264 -6.97 32.34 34.81
#